data_AF-A0A970C3A9-F1
#
_entry.id   AF-A0A970C3A9-F1
#
_cell.length_a   1.000
_cell.length_b   1.000
_cell.length_c   1.000
_cell.angle_alpha   90.00
_cell.angle_beta   90.00
_cell.angle_gamma   90.00
#
_symmetry.space_group_name_H-M   'P 1'
#
loop_
_entity.id
_entity.type
_entity.pdbx_description
1 polymer ?
#
loop_
_entity_poly.entity_id
_entity_poly.type
_entity_poly.pdbx_seq_one_letter_code
_entity_poly.pdbx_strand_id
1 'polypeptide(L)'
;MKKIIINKKIFNIFYFVFFIFVNLTVLLDSYKYPGFFKKHFFLDSKYLFVLLIASLILLFFKNKEFFKNKFLKRFSISFLLINLILMLGFSYLEFIHYENYVYNLFHINHAYFVLFFIEGAVLSLLTCWDWFKKRINVLISTLFLFFLLMGLFTYTFPVNFFIEINKEDQLIETLQFFVVIFSAGLAFLLALLHQKQKNTFYFLFYLFGGLVLLFVAGDEISWGQRIFNFQTPELILQHADSQNEVSIHNTQGIVQYLGQIYLFIGAYGSFSFIIYEILKRKFKKIEPIIKHFFIIFPASLFFFLKFLYDFLSGQTSIDFPFKFRSWSEYT
;
A
#
# COMPACT_ATOMS: atom_id res chain seq x y z
N MET A 1 3.47 -35.38 -23.83
CA MET A 1 3.45 -33.94 -24.18
C MET A 1 2.07 -33.40 -24.56
N LYS A 2 1.31 -34.00 -25.50
CA LYS A 2 -0.02 -33.50 -25.93
C LYS A 2 -1.03 -33.26 -24.77
N LYS A 3 -1.16 -34.21 -23.83
CA LYS A 3 -2.09 -34.10 -22.68
C LYS A 3 -1.76 -32.92 -21.74
N ILE A 4 -0.47 -32.63 -21.54
CA ILE A 4 0.00 -31.49 -20.73
C ILE A 4 -0.31 -30.15 -21.42
N ILE A 5 -0.17 -30.09 -22.75
CA ILE A 5 -0.47 -28.89 -23.54
C ILE A 5 -1.98 -28.61 -23.56
N ILE A 6 -2.80 -29.65 -23.68
CA ILE A 6 -4.27 -29.55 -23.63
C ILE A 6 -4.73 -29.03 -22.26
N ASN A 7 -4.18 -29.59 -21.16
CA ASN A 7 -4.51 -29.14 -19.82
C ASN A 7 -4.13 -27.66 -19.58
N LYS A 8 -2.98 -27.21 -20.10
CA LYS A 8 -2.59 -25.79 -20.02
C LYS A 8 -3.53 -24.86 -20.81
N LYS A 9 -4.02 -25.29 -21.98
CA LYS A 9 -4.99 -24.49 -22.76
C LYS A 9 -6.33 -24.37 -22.07
N ILE A 10 -6.90 -25.49 -21.59
CA ILE A 10 -8.17 -25.50 -20.86
C ILE A 10 -8.08 -24.62 -19.61
N PHE A 11 -6.97 -24.70 -18.89
CA PHE A 11 -6.70 -23.89 -17.71
C PHE A 11 -6.69 -22.39 -18.02
N ASN A 12 -6.03 -21.96 -19.09
CA ASN A 12 -6.03 -20.56 -19.52
C ASN A 12 -7.42 -20.06 -19.95
N ILE A 13 -8.21 -20.92 -20.62
CA ILE A 13 -9.58 -20.60 -21.02
C ILE A 13 -10.47 -20.38 -19.78
N PHE A 14 -10.35 -21.22 -18.77
CA PHE A 14 -11.08 -21.05 -17.51
C PHE A 14 -10.85 -19.67 -16.88
N TYR A 15 -9.58 -19.24 -16.75
CA TYR A 15 -9.27 -17.91 -16.20
C TYR A 15 -9.79 -16.76 -17.07
N PHE A 16 -9.75 -16.91 -18.39
CA PHE A 16 -10.29 -15.90 -19.30
C PHE A 16 -11.82 -15.79 -19.17
N VAL A 17 -12.52 -16.90 -19.10
CA VAL A 17 -13.98 -16.93 -18.87
C VAL A 17 -14.32 -16.36 -17.50
N PHE A 18 -13.57 -16.72 -16.46
CA PHE A 18 -13.77 -16.19 -15.11
C PHE A 18 -13.52 -14.68 -15.05
N PHE A 19 -12.44 -14.20 -15.69
CA PHE A 19 -12.16 -12.76 -15.84
C PHE A 19 -13.32 -12.00 -16.49
N ILE A 20 -13.83 -12.49 -17.63
CA ILE A 20 -14.96 -11.88 -18.33
C ILE A 20 -16.21 -11.90 -17.45
N PHE A 21 -16.52 -13.04 -16.85
CA PHE A 21 -17.69 -13.20 -16.01
C PHE A 21 -17.70 -12.19 -14.87
N VAL A 22 -16.61 -12.09 -14.11
CA VAL A 22 -16.49 -11.14 -12.99
C VAL A 22 -16.60 -9.69 -13.47
N ASN A 23 -15.91 -9.33 -14.56
CA ASN A 23 -16.00 -7.98 -15.14
C ASN A 23 -17.44 -7.64 -15.56
N LEU A 24 -18.20 -8.58 -16.11
CA LEU A 24 -19.62 -8.38 -16.43
C LEU A 24 -20.45 -8.16 -15.16
N THR A 25 -20.19 -8.88 -14.07
CA THR A 25 -20.91 -8.64 -12.80
C THR A 25 -20.68 -7.24 -12.25
N VAL A 26 -19.44 -6.75 -12.31
CA VAL A 26 -19.06 -5.39 -11.86
C VAL A 26 -19.70 -4.34 -12.78
N LEU A 27 -19.70 -4.58 -14.09
CA LEU A 27 -20.33 -3.70 -15.07
C LEU A 27 -21.85 -3.60 -14.85
N LEU A 28 -22.52 -4.71 -14.55
CA LEU A 28 -23.95 -4.72 -14.24
C LEU A 28 -24.27 -3.91 -12.98
N ASP A 29 -23.46 -4.01 -11.94
CA ASP A 29 -23.60 -3.19 -10.72
C ASP A 29 -23.34 -1.70 -10.98
N SER A 30 -22.44 -1.39 -11.91
CA SER A 30 -22.18 -0.01 -12.33
C SER A 30 -23.35 0.57 -13.14
N TYR A 31 -23.88 -0.18 -14.11
CA TYR A 31 -24.87 0.30 -15.07
C TYR A 31 -26.32 0.27 -14.55
N LYS A 32 -26.69 -0.72 -13.73
CA LYS A 32 -28.06 -0.83 -13.22
C LYS A 32 -28.22 -0.02 -11.93
N TYR A 33 -27.61 -0.49 -10.87
CA TYR A 33 -27.52 0.18 -9.58
C TYR A 33 -26.56 -0.60 -8.67
N PRO A 34 -25.94 0.04 -7.67
CA PRO A 34 -25.06 -0.63 -6.73
C PRO A 34 -25.73 -1.85 -6.06
N GLY A 35 -25.12 -3.03 -6.20
CA GLY A 35 -25.65 -4.28 -5.64
C GLY A 35 -26.75 -4.97 -6.47
N PHE A 36 -26.93 -4.59 -7.74
CA PHE A 36 -27.82 -5.28 -8.68
C PHE A 36 -27.57 -6.79 -8.72
N PHE A 37 -26.32 -7.21 -8.84
CA PHE A 37 -25.91 -8.60 -8.93
C PHE A 37 -26.20 -9.33 -7.62
N LYS A 38 -25.91 -8.71 -6.47
CA LYS A 38 -26.25 -9.24 -5.14
C LYS A 38 -27.74 -9.49 -4.98
N LYS A 39 -28.58 -8.57 -5.46
CA LYS A 39 -30.05 -8.70 -5.36
C LYS A 39 -30.59 -9.89 -6.16
N HIS A 40 -30.02 -10.19 -7.33
CA HIS A 40 -30.54 -11.23 -8.24
C HIS A 40 -29.87 -12.58 -8.07
N PHE A 41 -28.61 -12.61 -7.64
CA PHE A 41 -27.79 -13.81 -7.56
C PHE A 41 -27.27 -14.12 -6.15
N PHE A 42 -27.67 -13.34 -5.14
CA PHE A 42 -27.28 -13.48 -3.73
C PHE A 42 -25.77 -13.45 -3.48
N LEU A 43 -25.01 -12.89 -4.43
CA LEU A 43 -23.55 -12.79 -4.38
C LEU A 43 -23.12 -11.38 -4.78
N ASP A 44 -22.27 -10.74 -3.97
CA ASP A 44 -21.77 -9.41 -4.27
C ASP A 44 -20.68 -9.47 -5.35
N SER A 45 -20.77 -8.61 -6.37
CA SER A 45 -19.77 -8.53 -7.44
C SER A 45 -18.39 -8.18 -6.89
N LYS A 46 -18.31 -7.44 -5.77
CA LYS A 46 -17.05 -7.09 -5.10
C LYS A 46 -16.34 -8.30 -4.52
N TYR A 47 -17.07 -9.30 -4.01
CA TYR A 47 -16.44 -10.54 -3.52
C TYR A 47 -15.89 -11.38 -4.68
N LEU A 48 -16.64 -11.47 -5.78
CA LEU A 48 -16.16 -12.10 -7.00
C LEU A 48 -14.92 -11.40 -7.56
N PHE A 49 -14.88 -10.07 -7.50
CA PHE A 49 -13.72 -9.27 -7.86
C PHE A 49 -12.49 -9.58 -7.01
N VAL A 50 -12.63 -9.61 -5.68
CA VAL A 50 -11.53 -9.99 -4.78
C VAL A 50 -11.03 -11.40 -5.07
N LEU A 51 -11.94 -12.35 -5.31
CA LEU A 51 -11.59 -13.71 -5.72
C LEU A 51 -10.82 -13.74 -7.05
N LEU A 52 -11.22 -12.92 -8.02
CA LEU A 52 -10.49 -12.79 -9.29
C LEU A 52 -9.05 -12.32 -9.05
N ILE A 53 -8.86 -11.21 -8.31
CA ILE A 53 -7.53 -10.67 -8.01
C ILE A 53 -6.66 -11.72 -7.30
N ALA A 54 -7.20 -12.36 -6.26
CA ALA A 54 -6.49 -13.42 -5.54
C ALA A 54 -6.12 -14.58 -6.47
N SER A 55 -7.04 -15.02 -7.33
CA SER A 55 -6.81 -16.12 -8.27
C SER A 55 -5.74 -15.78 -9.32
N LEU A 56 -5.66 -14.53 -9.78
CA LEU A 56 -4.63 -14.05 -10.72
C LEU A 56 -3.25 -14.03 -10.07
N ILE A 57 -3.15 -13.59 -8.82
CA ILE A 57 -1.90 -13.60 -8.05
C ILE A 57 -1.44 -15.05 -7.83
N LEU A 58 -2.33 -15.95 -7.41
CA LEU A 58 -2.03 -17.37 -7.25
C LEU A 58 -1.59 -18.00 -8.58
N LEU A 59 -2.29 -17.69 -9.67
CA LEU A 59 -1.93 -18.13 -11.01
C LEU A 59 -0.54 -17.67 -11.41
N PHE A 60 -0.16 -16.43 -11.08
CA PHE A 60 1.16 -15.89 -11.38
C PHE A 60 2.27 -16.70 -10.73
N PHE A 61 2.13 -17.03 -9.45
CA PHE A 61 3.11 -17.87 -8.75
C PHE A 61 3.17 -19.30 -9.29
N LYS A 62 2.04 -19.85 -9.74
CA LYS A 62 1.95 -21.21 -10.31
C LYS A 62 2.42 -21.31 -11.76
N ASN A 63 2.23 -20.26 -12.57
CA ASN A 63 2.48 -20.29 -14.01
C ASN A 63 2.92 -18.91 -14.55
N LYS A 64 4.13 -18.48 -14.23
CA LYS A 64 4.71 -17.21 -14.70
C LYS A 64 4.75 -17.07 -16.23
N GLU A 65 4.87 -18.17 -16.97
CA GLU A 65 4.91 -18.15 -18.44
C GLU A 65 3.60 -17.63 -19.05
N PHE A 66 2.46 -17.85 -18.39
CA PHE A 66 1.17 -17.27 -18.83
C PHE A 66 1.24 -15.74 -18.92
N PHE A 67 1.87 -15.10 -17.94
CA PHE A 67 1.95 -13.63 -17.84
C PHE A 67 3.03 -12.99 -18.72
N LYS A 68 3.93 -13.78 -19.30
CA LYS A 68 4.93 -13.28 -20.28
C LYS A 68 4.35 -13.06 -21.68
N ASN A 69 3.08 -13.36 -21.89
CA ASN A 69 2.40 -13.18 -23.17
C ASN A 69 2.37 -11.69 -23.58
N LYS A 70 2.90 -11.37 -24.78
CA LYS A 70 2.95 -10.01 -25.32
C LYS A 70 1.57 -9.36 -25.48
N PHE A 71 0.56 -10.14 -25.87
CA PHE A 71 -0.81 -9.66 -26.00
C PHE A 71 -1.37 -9.28 -24.63
N LEU A 72 -1.24 -10.18 -23.64
CA LEU A 72 -1.75 -9.93 -22.29
C LEU A 72 -1.11 -8.70 -21.66
N LYS A 73 0.21 -8.51 -21.85
CA LYS A 73 0.92 -7.31 -21.41
C LYS A 73 0.39 -6.02 -22.06
N ARG A 74 0.17 -6.02 -23.38
CA ARG A 74 -0.39 -4.85 -24.08
C ARG A 74 -1.80 -4.55 -23.60
N PHE A 75 -2.63 -5.59 -23.51
CA PHE A 75 -3.99 -5.50 -23.00
C PHE A 75 -4.01 -4.92 -21.59
N SER A 76 -3.21 -5.44 -20.65
CA SER A 76 -3.23 -4.96 -19.27
C SER A 76 -2.83 -3.49 -19.14
N ILE A 77 -1.82 -3.04 -19.88
CA ILE A 77 -1.37 -1.64 -19.87
C ILE A 77 -2.44 -0.73 -20.48
N SER A 78 -3.01 -1.10 -21.64
CA SER A 78 -4.08 -0.33 -22.25
C SER A 78 -5.32 -0.28 -21.36
N PHE A 79 -5.70 -1.40 -20.75
CA PHE A 79 -6.83 -1.49 -19.82
C PHE A 79 -6.62 -0.61 -18.59
N LEU A 80 -5.42 -0.61 -17.99
CA LEU A 80 -5.06 0.28 -16.90
C LEU A 80 -5.20 1.76 -17.29
N LEU A 81 -4.61 2.15 -18.43
CA LEU A 81 -4.60 3.55 -18.87
C LEU A 81 -5.98 4.06 -19.23
N ILE A 82 -6.79 3.26 -19.93
CA ILE A 82 -8.16 3.61 -20.28
C ILE A 82 -8.99 3.83 -19.02
N ASN A 83 -8.92 2.89 -18.06
CA ASN A 83 -9.69 3.02 -16.82
C ASN A 83 -9.19 4.17 -15.93
N LEU A 84 -7.89 4.48 -15.93
CA LEU A 84 -7.37 5.67 -15.26
C LEU A 84 -7.96 6.96 -15.85
N ILE A 85 -7.97 7.08 -17.18
CA ILE A 85 -8.53 8.25 -17.88
C ILE A 85 -10.02 8.37 -17.60
N LEU A 86 -10.78 7.28 -17.67
CA LEU A 86 -12.21 7.28 -17.38
C LEU A 86 -12.49 7.64 -15.92
N MET A 87 -11.75 7.07 -14.98
CA MET A 87 -11.88 7.38 -13.55
C MET A 87 -11.62 8.87 -13.28
N LEU A 88 -10.49 9.40 -13.76
CA LEU A 88 -10.15 10.81 -13.58
C LEU A 88 -11.14 11.74 -14.29
N GLY A 89 -11.54 11.38 -15.51
CA GLY A 89 -12.52 12.15 -16.30
C GLY A 89 -13.89 12.22 -15.62
N PHE A 90 -14.40 11.10 -15.13
CA PHE A 90 -15.67 11.06 -14.40
C PHE A 90 -15.59 11.80 -13.07
N SER A 91 -14.52 11.60 -12.28
CA SER A 91 -14.30 12.37 -11.05
C SER A 91 -14.23 13.87 -11.31
N TYR A 92 -13.57 14.29 -12.40
CA TYR A 92 -13.51 15.70 -12.79
C TYR A 92 -14.88 16.25 -13.19
N LEU A 93 -15.68 15.49 -13.94
CA LEU A 93 -17.04 15.89 -14.31
C LEU A 93 -17.95 16.06 -13.08
N GLU A 94 -17.89 15.15 -12.11
CA GLU A 94 -18.60 15.29 -10.83
C GLU A 94 -18.14 16.55 -10.07
N PHE A 95 -16.83 16.82 -10.06
CA PHE A 95 -16.25 17.97 -9.37
C PHE A 95 -16.71 19.33 -9.93
N ILE A 96 -16.81 19.46 -11.26
CA ILE A 96 -17.20 20.74 -11.89
C ILE A 96 -18.71 20.94 -12.02
N HIS A 97 -19.51 19.90 -11.80
CA HIS A 97 -20.96 19.94 -11.89
C HIS A 97 -21.59 19.77 -10.51
N TYR A 98 -22.20 18.62 -10.24
CA TYR A 98 -22.87 18.31 -8.99
C TYR A 98 -22.80 16.79 -8.75
N GLU A 99 -23.02 16.37 -7.51
CA GLU A 99 -22.95 14.97 -7.11
C GLU A 99 -23.93 14.08 -7.90
N ASN A 100 -23.44 12.94 -8.41
CA ASN A 100 -24.11 11.99 -9.29
C ASN A 100 -24.36 12.50 -10.72
N TYR A 101 -23.69 13.57 -11.16
CA TYR A 101 -23.79 14.06 -12.54
C TYR A 101 -23.50 12.98 -13.58
N VAL A 102 -22.45 12.17 -13.37
CA VAL A 102 -22.04 11.11 -14.29
C VAL A 102 -23.09 10.01 -14.35
N TYR A 103 -23.70 9.66 -13.22
CA TYR A 103 -24.79 8.69 -13.18
C TYR A 103 -26.03 9.22 -13.90
N ASN A 104 -26.38 10.50 -13.75
CA ASN A 104 -27.53 11.09 -14.43
C ASN A 104 -27.35 11.15 -15.95
N LEU A 105 -26.13 11.41 -16.42
CA LEU A 105 -25.85 11.56 -17.85
C LEU A 105 -25.65 10.21 -18.56
N PHE A 106 -24.93 9.28 -17.94
CA PHE A 106 -24.52 8.02 -18.58
C PHE A 106 -25.21 6.78 -18.02
N HIS A 107 -25.97 6.92 -16.92
CA HIS A 107 -26.50 5.79 -16.14
C HIS A 107 -25.42 4.81 -15.71
N ILE A 108 -24.24 5.34 -15.37
CA ILE A 108 -23.07 4.57 -14.96
C ILE A 108 -22.62 5.10 -13.61
N ASN A 109 -22.57 4.22 -12.61
CA ASN A 109 -21.93 4.52 -11.35
C ASN A 109 -20.40 4.43 -11.53
N HIS A 110 -19.77 5.59 -11.63
CA HIS A 110 -18.34 5.71 -11.91
C HIS A 110 -17.43 5.19 -10.79
N ALA A 111 -17.92 5.04 -9.56
CA ALA A 111 -17.13 4.50 -8.45
C ALA A 111 -16.63 3.07 -8.71
N TYR A 112 -17.36 2.28 -9.52
CA TYR A 112 -16.94 0.93 -9.92
C TYR A 112 -15.72 0.92 -10.85
N PHE A 113 -15.37 2.04 -11.49
CA PHE A 113 -14.16 2.12 -12.33
C PHE A 113 -12.86 2.03 -11.51
N VAL A 114 -12.91 2.30 -10.21
CA VAL A 114 -11.80 2.04 -9.29
C VAL A 114 -11.44 0.54 -9.30
N LEU A 115 -12.43 -0.35 -9.39
CA LEU A 115 -12.18 -1.79 -9.45
C LEU A 115 -11.46 -2.18 -10.75
N PHE A 116 -11.93 -1.67 -11.90
CA PHE A 116 -11.25 -1.91 -13.19
C PHE A 116 -9.84 -1.32 -13.23
N PHE A 117 -9.62 -0.15 -12.60
CA PHE A 117 -8.29 0.42 -12.44
C PHE A 117 -7.37 -0.48 -11.61
N ILE A 118 -7.84 -0.95 -10.44
CA ILE A 118 -7.09 -1.88 -9.57
C ILE A 118 -6.74 -3.17 -10.33
N GLU A 119 -7.69 -3.74 -11.07
CA GLU A 119 -7.47 -4.93 -11.87
C GLU A 119 -6.43 -4.72 -12.98
N GLY A 120 -6.53 -3.60 -13.71
CA GLY A 120 -5.52 -3.21 -14.70
C GLY A 120 -4.13 -3.02 -14.09
N ALA A 121 -4.07 -2.46 -12.88
CA ALA A 121 -2.82 -2.25 -12.15
C ALA A 121 -2.20 -3.59 -11.73
N VAL A 122 -3.01 -4.49 -11.18
CA VAL A 122 -2.57 -5.85 -10.82
C VAL A 122 -2.10 -6.60 -12.06
N LEU A 123 -2.89 -6.65 -13.14
CA LEU A 123 -2.49 -7.34 -14.37
C LEU A 123 -1.21 -6.76 -14.98
N SER A 124 -1.06 -5.43 -14.98
CA SER A 124 0.16 -4.77 -15.45
C SER A 124 1.36 -5.11 -14.59
N LEU A 125 1.20 -5.18 -13.27
CA LEU A 125 2.24 -5.62 -12.33
C LEU A 125 2.65 -7.07 -12.59
N LEU A 126 1.69 -7.98 -12.78
CA LEU A 126 1.95 -9.40 -13.02
C LEU A 126 2.63 -9.63 -14.39
N THR A 127 2.18 -8.95 -15.44
CA THR A 127 2.73 -9.09 -16.81
C THR A 127 4.07 -8.38 -17.00
N CYS A 128 4.33 -7.31 -16.24
CA CYS A 128 5.59 -6.56 -16.26
C CYS A 128 6.46 -6.84 -15.04
N TRP A 129 6.25 -7.96 -14.36
CA TRP A 129 6.91 -8.29 -13.10
C TRP A 129 8.44 -8.13 -13.14
N ASP A 130 9.09 -8.61 -14.20
CA ASP A 130 10.55 -8.50 -14.34
C ASP A 130 11.03 -7.05 -14.47
N TRP A 131 10.21 -6.16 -15.05
CA TRP A 131 10.50 -4.73 -15.13
C TRP A 131 10.32 -4.07 -13.77
N PHE A 132 9.21 -4.35 -13.07
CA PHE A 132 8.94 -3.85 -11.73
C PHE A 132 10.01 -4.30 -10.73
N LYS A 133 10.32 -5.59 -10.72
CA LYS A 133 11.34 -6.19 -9.84
C LYS A 133 12.71 -5.53 -10.01
N LYS A 134 13.09 -5.19 -11.25
CA LYS A 134 14.38 -4.52 -11.53
C LYS A 134 14.41 -3.05 -11.14
N ARG A 135 13.24 -2.41 -10.95
CA ARG A 135 13.11 -0.96 -10.72
C ARG A 135 12.39 -0.62 -9.42
N ILE A 136 12.11 -1.60 -8.57
CA ILE A 136 11.31 -1.43 -7.37
C ILE A 136 11.85 -0.29 -6.49
N ASN A 137 13.17 -0.17 -6.37
CA ASN A 137 13.82 0.89 -5.60
C ASN A 137 13.48 2.28 -6.17
N VAL A 138 13.66 2.45 -7.50
CA VAL A 138 13.35 3.71 -8.18
C VAL A 138 11.87 4.06 -8.04
N LEU A 139 10.99 3.06 -8.18
CA LEU A 139 9.54 3.27 -8.05
C LEU A 139 9.17 3.73 -6.64
N ILE A 140 9.73 3.11 -5.60
CA ILE A 140 9.50 3.53 -4.21
C ILE A 140 9.99 4.96 -4.00
N SER A 141 11.16 5.34 -4.51
CA SER A 141 11.65 6.72 -4.42
C SER A 141 10.76 7.71 -5.16
N THR A 142 10.30 7.35 -6.37
CA THR A 142 9.41 8.21 -7.15
C THR A 142 8.07 8.38 -6.46
N LEU A 143 7.52 7.32 -5.87
CA LEU A 143 6.29 7.39 -5.07
C LEU A 143 6.49 8.26 -3.83
N PHE A 144 7.60 8.10 -3.11
CA PHE A 144 7.96 8.96 -1.98
C PHE A 144 8.02 10.44 -2.40
N LEU A 145 8.73 10.77 -3.49
CA LEU A 145 8.82 12.14 -4.00
C LEU A 145 7.46 12.66 -4.44
N PHE A 146 6.64 11.84 -5.10
CA PHE A 146 5.29 12.20 -5.52
C PHE A 146 4.42 12.58 -4.31
N PHE A 147 4.37 11.73 -3.28
CA PHE A 147 3.61 12.01 -2.07
C PHE A 147 4.18 13.20 -1.28
N LEU A 148 5.50 13.41 -1.29
CA LEU A 148 6.14 14.58 -0.67
C LEU A 148 5.72 15.87 -1.37
N LEU A 149 5.82 15.91 -2.70
CA LEU A 149 5.37 17.05 -3.47
C LEU A 149 3.87 17.28 -3.29
N MET A 150 3.05 16.22 -3.30
CA MET A 150 1.62 16.31 -3.01
C MET A 150 1.35 16.94 -1.64
N GLY A 151 2.10 16.55 -0.61
CA GLY A 151 2.08 17.15 0.73
C GLY A 151 2.50 18.62 0.79
N LEU A 152 3.36 19.06 -0.11
CA LEU A 152 3.76 20.46 -0.22
C LEU A 152 2.75 21.30 -1.04
N PHE A 153 1.99 20.66 -1.94
CA PHE A 153 1.02 21.29 -2.85
C PHE A 153 -0.44 21.00 -2.47
N THR A 154 -0.72 20.84 -1.19
CA THR A 154 -1.99 20.35 -0.60
C THR A 154 -3.23 21.15 -0.95
N TYR A 155 -3.07 22.40 -1.39
CA TYR A 155 -4.19 23.21 -1.87
C TYR A 155 -4.85 22.69 -3.17
N THR A 156 -4.30 21.63 -3.80
CA THR A 156 -4.78 21.12 -5.10
C THR A 156 -5.40 19.72 -5.05
N PHE A 157 -5.33 19.01 -3.91
CA PHE A 157 -5.82 17.64 -3.76
C PHE A 157 -6.95 17.57 -2.71
N PRO A 158 -7.88 16.61 -2.75
CA PRO A 158 -8.86 16.43 -1.67
C PRO A 158 -8.18 15.94 -0.38
N VAL A 159 -7.55 16.88 0.35
CA VAL A 159 -6.85 16.66 1.63
C VAL A 159 -7.75 15.95 2.63
N ASN A 160 -9.05 16.25 2.63
CA ASN A 160 -10.03 15.63 3.51
C ASN A 160 -10.11 14.10 3.31
N PHE A 161 -10.10 13.61 2.06
CA PHE A 161 -10.11 12.17 1.79
C PHE A 161 -8.83 11.50 2.29
N PHE A 162 -7.67 12.13 2.09
CA PHE A 162 -6.40 11.59 2.56
C PHE A 162 -6.32 11.54 4.09
N ILE A 163 -6.79 12.58 4.77
CA ILE A 163 -6.89 12.61 6.24
C ILE A 163 -7.83 11.48 6.69
N GLU A 164 -9.01 11.36 6.09
CA GLU A 164 -9.99 10.33 6.47
C GLU A 164 -9.48 8.90 6.36
N ILE A 165 -8.78 8.52 5.29
CA ILE A 165 -8.27 7.14 5.13
C ILE A 165 -7.07 6.82 6.03
N ASN A 166 -6.48 7.85 6.65
CA ASN A 166 -5.22 7.77 7.40
C ASN A 166 -5.40 8.13 8.90
N LYS A 167 -6.64 8.43 9.31
CA LYS A 167 -7.05 8.51 10.73
C LYS A 167 -6.82 7.19 11.45
N GLU A 168 -6.87 7.25 12.77
CA GLU A 168 -6.79 6.05 13.60
C GLU A 168 -7.84 4.99 13.27
N ASP A 169 -7.42 3.73 13.31
CA ASP A 169 -8.15 2.52 12.95
C ASP A 169 -8.68 2.52 11.50
N GLN A 170 -8.12 3.36 10.63
CA GLN A 170 -8.46 3.39 9.21
C GLN A 170 -7.50 2.55 8.36
N LEU A 171 -7.73 2.61 7.04
CA LEU A 171 -7.11 1.73 6.07
C LEU A 171 -5.58 1.79 6.11
N ILE A 172 -4.98 2.99 6.16
CA ILE A 172 -3.52 3.13 6.06
C ILE A 172 -2.80 2.61 7.29
N GLU A 173 -3.27 2.91 8.50
CA GLU A 173 -2.69 2.40 9.75
C GLU A 173 -2.82 0.87 9.85
N THR A 174 -4.01 0.34 9.49
CA THR A 174 -4.23 -1.11 9.45
C THR A 174 -3.26 -1.78 8.46
N LEU A 175 -3.07 -1.19 7.28
CA LEU A 175 -2.09 -1.69 6.30
C LEU A 175 -0.66 -1.55 6.80
N GLN A 176 -0.31 -0.45 7.48
CA GLN A 176 0.99 -0.25 8.10
C GLN A 176 1.29 -1.36 9.11
N PHE A 177 0.36 -1.66 10.02
CA PHE A 177 0.48 -2.80 10.94
C PHE A 177 0.79 -4.10 10.20
N PHE A 178 -0.01 -4.46 9.18
CA PHE A 178 0.20 -5.69 8.43
C PHE A 178 1.52 -5.72 7.65
N VAL A 179 1.98 -4.58 7.14
CA VAL A 179 3.26 -4.49 6.42
C VAL A 179 4.43 -4.58 7.40
N VAL A 180 4.34 -3.95 8.58
CA VAL A 180 5.37 -4.02 9.62
C VAL A 180 5.48 -5.44 10.17
N ILE A 181 4.37 -6.12 10.47
CA ILE A 181 4.41 -7.51 10.97
C ILE A 181 4.91 -8.50 9.91
N PHE A 182 4.54 -8.30 8.64
CA PHE A 182 5.10 -9.09 7.54
C PHE A 182 6.61 -8.87 7.40
N SER A 183 7.06 -7.63 7.54
CA SER A 183 8.49 -7.28 7.50
C SER A 183 9.25 -7.89 8.69
N ALA A 184 8.66 -7.93 9.88
CA ALA A 184 9.20 -8.64 11.03
C ALA A 184 9.37 -10.14 10.74
N GLY A 185 8.35 -10.78 10.16
CA GLY A 185 8.41 -12.19 9.73
C GLY A 185 9.54 -12.46 8.74
N LEU A 186 9.72 -11.59 7.74
CA LEU A 186 10.84 -11.67 6.79
C LEU A 186 12.20 -11.52 7.48
N ALA A 187 12.33 -10.59 8.44
CA ALA A 187 13.56 -10.41 9.21
C ALA A 187 13.90 -11.70 9.99
N PHE A 188 12.94 -12.33 10.66
CA PHE A 188 13.18 -13.60 11.34
C PHE A 188 13.57 -14.73 10.39
N LEU A 189 12.93 -14.82 9.20
CA LEU A 189 13.33 -15.80 8.19
C LEU A 189 14.79 -15.58 7.73
N LEU A 190 15.20 -14.33 7.51
CA LEU A 190 16.59 -13.99 7.18
C LEU A 190 17.55 -14.32 8.33
N ALA A 191 17.15 -14.07 9.58
CA ALA A 191 17.93 -14.47 10.75
C ALA A 191 18.17 -15.99 10.74
N LEU A 192 17.12 -16.80 10.58
CA LEU A 192 17.22 -18.27 10.52
C LEU A 192 18.11 -18.76 9.35
N LEU A 193 18.04 -18.11 8.20
CA LEU A 193 18.91 -18.42 7.06
C LEU A 193 20.39 -18.14 7.39
N HIS A 194 20.69 -17.02 8.03
CA HIS A 194 22.06 -16.67 8.42
C HIS A 194 22.58 -17.49 9.60
N GLN A 195 21.70 -17.95 10.49
CA GLN A 195 22.03 -18.93 11.51
C GLN A 195 22.53 -20.24 10.88
N LYS A 196 21.82 -20.76 9.86
CA LYS A 196 22.24 -21.96 9.11
C LYS A 196 23.57 -21.77 8.39
N GLN A 197 23.88 -20.56 7.95
CA GLN A 197 25.16 -20.19 7.33
C GLN A 197 26.28 -19.93 8.36
N LYS A 198 26.02 -20.10 9.67
CA LYS A 198 26.94 -19.81 10.77
C LYS A 198 27.45 -18.36 10.78
N ASN A 199 26.65 -17.42 10.26
CA ASN A 199 26.97 -16.01 10.27
C ASN A 199 26.26 -15.31 11.44
N THR A 200 26.92 -15.31 12.60
CA THR A 200 26.37 -14.78 13.85
C THR A 200 26.01 -13.30 13.77
N PHE A 201 26.80 -12.49 13.07
CA PHE A 201 26.56 -11.06 12.96
C PHE A 201 25.20 -10.78 12.26
N TYR A 202 24.96 -11.36 11.08
CA TYR A 202 23.70 -11.16 10.37
C TYR A 202 22.52 -11.85 11.06
N PHE A 203 22.75 -12.99 11.71
CA PHE A 203 21.73 -13.61 12.55
C PHE A 203 21.24 -12.63 13.62
N LEU A 204 22.15 -12.05 14.42
CA LEU A 204 21.80 -11.09 15.47
C LEU A 204 21.20 -9.81 14.91
N PHE A 205 21.73 -9.29 13.80
CA PHE A 205 21.21 -8.10 13.13
C PHE A 205 19.74 -8.28 12.73
N TYR A 206 19.41 -9.37 12.03
CA TYR A 206 18.05 -9.64 11.58
C TYR A 206 17.12 -10.07 12.71
N LEU A 207 17.63 -10.78 13.71
CA LEU A 207 16.86 -11.13 14.91
C LEU A 207 16.42 -9.86 15.66
N PHE A 208 17.38 -8.96 15.94
CA PHE A 208 17.11 -7.70 16.60
C PHE A 208 16.19 -6.81 15.76
N GLY A 209 16.45 -6.71 14.45
CA GLY A 209 15.56 -6.01 13.52
C GLY A 209 14.13 -6.53 13.55
N GLY A 210 13.94 -7.86 13.55
CA GLY A 210 12.61 -8.46 13.67
C GLY A 210 11.91 -8.13 14.99
N LEU A 211 12.64 -8.13 16.12
CA LEU A 211 12.10 -7.76 17.42
C LEU A 211 11.68 -6.28 17.48
N VAL A 212 12.49 -5.37 16.93
CA VAL A 212 12.14 -3.94 16.83
C VAL A 212 10.88 -3.76 15.98
N LEU A 213 10.74 -4.49 14.87
CA LEU A 213 9.55 -4.39 14.03
C LEU A 213 8.30 -4.98 14.68
N LEU A 214 8.43 -6.08 15.44
CA LEU A 214 7.31 -6.58 16.25
C LEU A 214 6.89 -5.56 17.31
N PHE A 215 7.86 -4.89 17.93
CA PHE A 215 7.58 -3.84 18.89
C PHE A 215 6.80 -2.70 18.23
N VAL A 216 7.25 -2.19 17.09
CA VAL A 216 6.53 -1.15 16.33
C VAL A 216 5.13 -1.62 15.94
N ALA A 217 4.98 -2.85 15.44
CA ALA A 217 3.65 -3.38 15.10
C ALA A 217 2.73 -3.49 16.32
N GLY A 218 3.25 -3.89 17.48
CA GLY A 218 2.48 -3.91 18.73
C GLY A 218 2.05 -2.50 19.12
N ASP A 219 2.97 -1.54 19.06
CA ASP A 219 2.73 -0.15 19.41
C ASP A 219 1.65 0.50 18.50
N GLU A 220 1.67 0.24 17.19
CA GLU A 220 0.68 0.72 16.20
C GLU A 220 -0.77 0.27 16.49
N ILE A 221 -0.97 -0.86 17.17
CA ILE A 221 -2.32 -1.32 17.58
C ILE A 221 -2.53 -1.16 19.09
N SER A 222 -1.73 -0.32 19.73
CA SER A 222 -1.75 -0.04 21.17
C SER A 222 -1.72 -1.32 22.00
N TRP A 223 -0.85 -2.26 21.59
CA TRP A 223 -0.66 -3.60 22.17
C TRP A 223 -1.95 -4.44 22.26
N GLY A 224 -2.92 -4.18 21.39
CA GLY A 224 -4.21 -4.85 21.38
C GLY A 224 -5.18 -4.32 22.43
N GLN A 225 -4.93 -3.17 23.04
CA GLN A 225 -5.82 -2.52 24.01
C GLN A 225 -7.25 -2.41 23.47
N ARG A 226 -7.41 -1.95 22.22
CA ARG A 226 -8.73 -1.81 21.58
C ARG A 226 -9.40 -3.16 21.28
N ILE A 227 -8.61 -4.20 21.03
CA ILE A 227 -9.10 -5.56 20.70
C ILE A 227 -9.57 -6.29 21.96
N PHE A 228 -8.79 -6.21 23.03
CA PHE A 228 -9.06 -6.90 24.30
C PHE A 228 -9.78 -6.03 25.33
N ASN A 229 -10.00 -4.75 25.00
CA ASN A 229 -10.73 -3.75 25.78
C ASN A 229 -10.25 -3.64 27.24
N PHE A 230 -8.92 -3.68 27.45
CA PHE A 230 -8.33 -3.45 28.77
C PHE A 230 -8.02 -1.96 28.99
N GLN A 231 -7.98 -1.53 30.24
CA GLN A 231 -7.73 -0.13 30.59
C GLN A 231 -6.24 0.20 30.60
N THR A 232 -5.91 1.44 30.26
CA THR A 232 -4.54 1.97 30.35
C THR A 232 -4.10 2.01 31.80
N PRO A 233 -2.96 1.38 32.16
CA PRO A 233 -2.44 1.42 33.52
C PRO A 233 -2.17 2.86 34.00
N GLU A 234 -2.40 3.13 35.28
CA GLU A 234 -2.18 4.45 35.91
C GLU A 234 -0.77 5.00 35.71
N LEU A 235 0.25 4.12 35.68
CA LEU A 235 1.64 4.49 35.42
C LEU A 235 1.87 5.07 34.01
N ILE A 236 1.05 4.68 33.04
CA ILE A 236 1.13 5.12 31.63
C ILE A 236 0.21 6.32 31.40
N LEU A 237 -0.95 6.37 32.06
CA LEU A 237 -1.92 7.48 31.98
C LEU A 237 -1.31 8.86 32.25
N GLN A 238 -0.31 8.96 33.12
CA GLN A 238 0.37 10.24 33.41
C GLN A 238 1.21 10.78 32.25
N HIS A 239 1.56 9.93 31.29
CA HIS A 239 2.42 10.26 30.15
C HIS A 239 1.73 10.04 28.79
N ALA A 240 0.60 9.35 28.78
CA ALA A 240 -0.22 9.12 27.60
C ALA A 240 -0.82 10.43 27.08
N ASP A 241 -0.93 10.55 25.77
CA ASP A 241 -1.61 11.68 25.13
C ASP A 241 -3.15 11.58 25.31
N SER A 242 -3.89 12.54 24.74
CA SER A 242 -5.35 12.67 24.86
C SER A 242 -6.19 11.41 24.54
N GLN A 243 -5.59 10.41 23.89
CA GLN A 243 -6.23 9.15 23.51
C GLN A 243 -6.19 8.08 24.61
N ASN A 244 -5.45 8.30 25.71
CA ASN A 244 -5.32 7.38 26.83
C ASN A 244 -4.95 5.95 26.38
N GLU A 245 -3.96 5.80 25.50
CA GLU A 245 -3.57 4.50 24.96
C GLU A 245 -2.26 3.97 25.54
N VAL A 246 -2.12 2.64 25.60
CA VAL A 246 -0.85 1.95 25.83
C VAL A 246 -0.07 1.96 24.51
N SER A 247 0.55 3.10 24.21
CA SER A 247 1.40 3.30 23.04
C SER A 247 2.55 4.24 23.40
N ILE A 248 3.78 3.80 23.11
CA ILE A 248 4.98 4.60 23.39
C ILE A 248 5.06 5.77 22.41
N HIS A 249 4.70 5.55 21.15
CA HIS A 249 4.71 6.63 20.17
C HIS A 249 3.67 7.72 20.52
N ASN A 250 2.54 7.35 21.14
CA ASN A 250 1.52 8.30 21.65
C ASN A 250 1.85 8.87 23.05
N THR A 251 3.12 8.87 23.46
CA THR A 251 3.56 9.50 24.72
C THR A 251 4.01 10.94 24.46
N GLN A 252 3.65 11.90 25.31
CA GLN A 252 3.91 13.35 25.12
C GLN A 252 5.37 13.70 24.78
N GLY A 253 6.34 12.95 25.33
CA GLY A 253 7.77 13.17 25.05
C GLY A 253 8.25 12.70 23.68
N ILE A 254 7.53 11.77 23.04
CA ILE A 254 7.90 11.09 21.80
C ILE A 254 7.06 11.60 20.63
N VAL A 255 5.77 11.88 20.85
CA VAL A 255 4.82 12.32 19.81
C VAL A 255 5.35 13.52 19.01
N GLN A 256 5.98 14.48 19.69
CA GLN A 256 6.57 15.69 19.09
C GLN A 256 7.72 15.40 18.12
N TYR A 257 8.35 14.22 18.18
CA TYR A 257 9.45 13.82 17.29
C TYR A 257 9.03 12.77 16.25
N LEU A 258 7.82 12.22 16.35
CA LEU A 258 7.38 11.12 15.48
C LEU A 258 7.38 11.50 14.01
N GLY A 259 6.86 12.69 13.67
CA GLY A 259 6.85 13.16 12.29
C GLY A 259 8.26 13.14 11.68
N GLN A 260 9.27 13.64 12.41
CA GLN A 260 10.66 13.61 11.96
C GLN A 260 11.16 12.17 11.82
N ILE A 261 10.89 11.30 12.79
CA ILE A 261 11.29 9.88 12.78
C ILE A 261 10.71 9.18 11.54
N TYR A 262 9.41 9.35 11.30
CA TYR A 262 8.69 8.79 10.15
C TYR A 262 9.24 9.32 8.82
N LEU A 263 9.52 10.62 8.73
CA LEU A 263 10.17 11.21 7.57
C LEU A 263 11.56 10.60 7.33
N PHE A 264 12.39 10.48 8.38
CA PHE A 264 13.73 9.92 8.26
C PHE A 264 13.72 8.45 7.86
N ILE A 265 12.87 7.62 8.47
CA ILE A 265 12.72 6.20 8.13
C ILE A 265 12.19 6.07 6.69
N GLY A 266 11.19 6.88 6.32
CA GLY A 266 10.62 6.90 4.99
C GLY A 266 11.63 7.29 3.92
N ALA A 267 12.39 8.37 4.16
CA ALA A 267 13.45 8.83 3.27
C ALA A 267 14.60 7.82 3.18
N TYR A 268 15.04 7.28 4.32
CA TYR A 268 16.07 6.26 4.37
C TYR A 268 15.68 5.05 3.54
N GLY A 269 14.52 4.45 3.77
CA GLY A 269 14.07 3.29 3.00
C GLY A 269 13.87 3.59 1.50
N SER A 270 13.50 4.82 1.15
CA SER A 270 13.25 5.23 -0.23
C SER A 270 14.52 5.58 -1.02
N PHE A 271 15.58 6.09 -0.38
CA PHE A 271 16.80 6.58 -1.06
C PHE A 271 18.09 5.84 -0.69
N SER A 272 18.06 4.98 0.32
CA SER A 272 19.18 4.12 0.76
C SER A 272 19.88 3.41 -0.40
N PHE A 273 19.13 2.90 -1.38
CA PHE A 273 19.70 2.21 -2.52
C PHE A 273 20.61 3.10 -3.39
N ILE A 274 20.37 4.42 -3.49
CA ILE A 274 21.23 5.34 -4.25
C ILE A 274 22.60 5.40 -3.58
N ILE A 275 22.60 5.56 -2.26
CA ILE A 275 23.82 5.58 -1.45
C ILE A 275 24.55 4.24 -1.60
N TYR A 276 23.84 3.12 -1.55
CA TYR A 276 24.40 1.79 -1.80
C TYR A 276 25.07 1.68 -3.18
N GLU A 277 24.39 2.11 -4.25
CA GLU A 277 24.91 2.06 -5.61
C GLU A 277 26.19 2.89 -5.78
N ILE A 278 26.32 3.99 -5.06
CA ILE A 278 27.52 4.83 -5.04
C ILE A 278 28.63 4.13 -4.22
N LEU A 279 28.32 3.69 -2.99
CA LEU A 279 29.31 3.11 -2.08
C LEU A 279 29.85 1.77 -2.56
N LYS A 280 29.02 0.90 -3.16
CA LYS A 280 29.48 -0.41 -3.67
C LYS A 280 30.54 -0.27 -4.78
N ARG A 281 30.47 0.80 -5.57
CA ARG A 281 31.47 1.09 -6.62
C ARG A 281 32.83 1.46 -6.01
N LYS A 282 32.80 2.21 -4.90
CA LYS A 282 34.00 2.73 -4.22
C LYS A 282 34.61 1.73 -3.23
N PHE A 283 33.78 0.91 -2.57
CA PHE A 283 34.19 0.07 -1.44
C PHE A 283 33.78 -1.40 -1.60
N LYS A 284 34.22 -2.06 -2.68
CA LYS A 284 33.87 -3.46 -3.00
C LYS A 284 34.15 -4.47 -1.87
N LYS A 285 35.20 -4.26 -1.07
CA LYS A 285 35.57 -5.16 0.04
C LYS A 285 34.51 -5.23 1.15
N ILE A 286 33.77 -4.13 1.38
CA ILE A 286 32.71 -4.06 2.40
C ILE A 286 31.30 -4.15 1.81
N GLU A 287 31.16 -4.26 0.47
CA GLU A 287 29.87 -4.47 -0.22
C GLU A 287 29.00 -5.53 0.47
N PRO A 288 29.54 -6.71 0.86
CA PRO A 288 28.74 -7.74 1.51
C PRO A 288 28.13 -7.29 2.83
N ILE A 289 28.73 -6.32 3.53
CA ILE A 289 28.25 -5.77 4.79
C ILE A 289 27.23 -4.67 4.52
N ILE A 290 27.62 -3.67 3.73
CA ILE A 290 26.77 -2.49 3.48
C ILE A 290 25.45 -2.86 2.80
N LYS A 291 25.41 -3.90 1.96
CA LYS A 291 24.18 -4.29 1.26
C LYS A 291 23.01 -4.60 2.20
N HIS A 292 23.27 -5.08 3.42
CA HIS A 292 22.23 -5.45 4.39
C HIS A 292 21.63 -4.22 5.09
N PHE A 293 22.38 -3.12 5.15
CA PHE A 293 21.89 -1.84 5.68
C PHE A 293 20.98 -1.13 4.66
N PHE A 294 21.29 -1.22 3.38
CA PHE A 294 20.52 -0.53 2.33
C PHE A 294 19.43 -1.40 1.69
N ILE A 295 18.99 -2.46 2.37
CA ILE A 295 17.81 -3.23 1.95
C ILE A 295 16.59 -2.33 2.09
N ILE A 296 15.80 -2.25 1.03
CA ILE A 296 14.52 -1.56 1.05
C ILE A 296 13.67 -2.14 2.16
N PHE A 297 13.18 -1.26 3.03
CA PHE A 297 12.15 -1.60 3.98
C PHE A 297 10.79 -1.39 3.32
N PRO A 298 9.99 -2.44 3.03
CA PRO A 298 8.69 -2.27 2.37
C PRO A 298 7.75 -1.32 3.13
N ALA A 299 7.94 -1.20 4.45
CA ALA A 299 7.16 -0.27 5.27
C ALA A 299 7.62 1.20 5.18
N SER A 300 8.74 1.53 4.53
CA SER A 300 9.24 2.91 4.46
C SER A 300 8.26 3.87 3.81
N LEU A 301 7.51 3.40 2.80
CA LEU A 301 6.46 4.20 2.18
C LEU A 301 5.30 4.47 3.15
N PHE A 302 4.96 3.52 4.02
CA PHE A 302 3.88 3.68 5.01
C PHE A 302 4.28 4.66 6.10
N PHE A 303 5.50 4.57 6.65
CA PHE A 303 6.02 5.59 7.56
C PHE A 303 6.00 6.98 6.92
N PHE A 304 6.34 7.08 5.63
CA PHE A 304 6.23 8.37 4.94
C PHE A 304 4.79 8.88 4.80
N LEU A 305 3.83 8.00 4.50
CA LEU A 305 2.41 8.35 4.44
C LEU A 305 1.86 8.78 5.82
N LYS A 306 2.35 8.18 6.91
CA LYS A 306 2.03 8.60 8.27
C LYS A 306 2.59 9.98 8.58
N PHE A 307 3.87 10.24 8.26
CA PHE A 307 4.43 11.59 8.33
C PHE A 307 3.59 12.60 7.56
N LEU A 308 3.17 12.25 6.33
CA LEU A 308 2.34 13.12 5.52
C LEU A 308 1.01 13.40 6.21
N TYR A 309 0.37 12.42 6.81
CA TYR A 309 -0.84 12.63 7.62
C TYR A 309 -0.60 13.55 8.81
N ASP A 310 0.43 13.28 9.61
CA ASP A 310 0.75 14.11 10.79
C ASP A 310 1.02 15.56 10.35
N PHE A 311 1.71 15.75 9.21
CA PHE A 311 2.02 17.05 8.65
C PHE A 311 0.76 17.79 8.19
N LEU A 312 -0.14 17.10 7.48
CA LEU A 312 -1.37 17.69 6.95
C LEU A 312 -2.45 17.93 8.00
N SER A 313 -2.46 17.13 9.07
CA SER A 313 -3.34 17.29 10.22
C SER A 313 -2.83 18.33 11.22
N GLY A 314 -1.64 18.89 11.01
CA GLY A 314 -1.03 19.89 11.90
C GLY A 314 -0.49 19.30 13.20
N GLN A 315 -0.31 17.98 13.27
CA GLN A 315 0.21 17.26 14.45
C GLN A 315 1.74 17.26 14.51
N THR A 316 2.45 17.62 13.44
CA THR A 316 3.92 17.71 13.47
C THR A 316 4.41 18.98 14.18
N SER A 317 5.46 18.86 14.99
CA SER A 317 6.19 19.98 15.60
C SER A 317 7.03 20.81 14.62
N ILE A 318 7.05 20.44 13.32
CA ILE A 318 7.78 21.16 12.30
C ILE A 318 6.96 22.37 11.85
N ASP A 319 7.28 23.55 12.40
CA ASP A 319 6.79 24.83 11.88
C ASP A 319 7.39 25.08 10.49
N PHE A 320 6.72 24.62 9.44
CA PHE A 320 6.96 25.14 8.10
C PHE A 320 6.40 26.58 8.02
N PRO A 321 6.99 27.48 7.21
CA PRO A 321 6.51 28.86 7.04
C PRO A 321 5.05 28.97 6.54
N PHE A 322 4.44 27.83 6.18
CA PHE A 322 3.03 27.69 5.86
C PHE A 322 2.37 26.83 6.95
N LYS A 323 1.70 27.45 7.93
CA LYS A 323 0.77 26.73 8.79
C LYS A 323 -0.44 26.35 7.95
N PHE A 324 -0.58 25.06 7.66
CA PHE A 324 -1.73 24.53 6.94
C PHE A 324 -2.91 24.51 7.91
N ARG A 325 -3.80 25.49 7.77
CA ARG A 325 -5.06 25.51 8.51
C ARG A 325 -6.00 24.46 7.92
N SER A 326 -6.59 23.65 8.79
CA SER A 326 -7.66 22.74 8.40
C SER A 326 -8.84 23.53 7.81
N TRP A 327 -9.60 22.96 6.87
CA TRP A 327 -10.77 23.65 6.28
C TRP A 327 -11.81 24.05 7.35
N SER A 328 -11.84 23.33 8.47
CA SER A 328 -12.64 23.63 9.67
C SER A 328 -12.21 24.89 10.43
N GLU A 329 -11.04 25.45 10.16
CA GLU A 329 -10.62 26.74 10.71
C GLU A 329 -11.02 27.94 9.83
N TYR A 330 -11.59 27.67 8.65
CA TYR A 330 -12.11 28.68 7.72
C TYR A 330 -13.65 28.72 7.66
N THR A 331 -14.33 27.84 8.39
CA THR A 331 -15.78 27.84 8.64
C THR A 331 -16.04 28.10 10.11
#